data_AF-A0A3C0ND87-F1
#
_entry.id   AF-A0A3C0ND87-F1
#
_cell.length_a   1.000
_cell.length_b   1.000
_cell.length_c   1.000
_cell.angle_alpha   90.00
_cell.angle_beta   90.00
_cell.angle_gamma   90.00
#
_symmetry.space_group_name_H-M   'P 1'
#
loop_
_entity.id
_entity.type
_entity.pdbx_description
1 polymer ?
#
loop_
_entity_poly.entity_id
_entity_poly.type
_entity_poly.pdbx_seq_one_letter_code
_entity_poly.pdbx_strand_id
1 'polypeptide(L)'
;MSQSTNKPLWIQDRDTVIEQSVDAQWRDSIPPDYTRTNNFLKQESQYNHLEGSLEGIVQNLVRAFEMEASFKTNPQQWVSIVNEKFRMSTNGGPAYTAQDIVEVGTYNLFLTETEHYNPKEEDFESSANLFITAFPDGFVWEVMEVFSGPPNVTFKWRHWGTFRGAYKGYEPTGETIEVVGMSVAHVSEDLKIESVEHFFDTNAFLEKLTGGKKLADGEKLETGCPFHSETSEKP
;
A
#
# COMPACT_ATOMS: atom_id res chain seq x y z
N MET A 1 -8.83 -31.92 14.48
CA MET A 1 -7.94 -32.22 13.33
C MET A 1 -8.18 -31.12 12.32
N SER A 2 -7.22 -30.19 12.18
CA SER A 2 -7.30 -29.08 11.23
C SER A 2 -7.19 -29.64 9.82
N GLN A 3 -8.23 -29.50 9.00
CA GLN A 3 -8.09 -29.69 7.57
C GLN A 3 -7.23 -28.52 7.09
N SER A 4 -5.93 -28.76 6.87
CA SER A 4 -5.10 -27.85 6.08
C SER A 4 -5.71 -27.81 4.69
N THR A 5 -6.54 -26.81 4.42
CA THR A 5 -6.93 -26.51 3.05
C THR A 5 -5.63 -26.20 2.31
N ASN A 6 -5.30 -27.01 1.29
CA ASN A 6 -4.07 -26.92 0.51
C ASN A 6 -4.15 -25.69 -0.43
N LYS A 7 -4.38 -24.50 0.13
CA LYS A 7 -4.53 -23.24 -0.59
C LYS A 7 -3.14 -22.79 -1.09
N PRO A 8 -3.00 -22.35 -2.35
CA PRO A 8 -1.74 -21.79 -2.82
C PRO A 8 -1.24 -20.65 -1.93
N LEU A 9 0.07 -20.53 -1.75
CA LEU A 9 0.68 -19.59 -0.82
C LEU A 9 0.26 -18.13 -1.08
N TRP A 10 0.20 -17.73 -2.35
CA TRP A 10 -0.07 -16.34 -2.76
C TRP A 10 -1.50 -15.86 -2.52
N ILE A 11 -2.45 -16.75 -2.20
CA ILE A 11 -3.84 -16.35 -1.83
C ILE A 11 -4.10 -16.48 -0.32
N GLN A 12 -3.07 -16.80 0.46
CA GLN A 12 -3.12 -16.78 1.92
C GLN A 12 -2.79 -15.38 2.45
N ASP A 13 -2.97 -15.17 3.76
CA ASP A 13 -2.59 -13.90 4.37
C ASP A 13 -1.09 -13.61 4.14
N ARG A 14 -0.75 -12.34 3.94
CA ARG A 14 0.63 -11.91 3.65
C ARG A 14 1.62 -12.31 4.75
N ASP A 15 1.17 -12.40 6.00
CA ASP A 15 2.04 -12.83 7.11
C ASP A 15 2.47 -14.28 6.91
N THR A 16 1.58 -15.15 6.41
CA THR A 16 1.94 -16.51 5.98
C THR A 16 2.94 -16.49 4.82
N VAL A 17 2.77 -15.59 3.85
CA VAL A 17 3.74 -15.45 2.73
C VAL A 17 5.13 -15.06 3.24
N ILE A 18 5.20 -14.17 4.23
CA ILE A 18 6.45 -13.75 4.88
C ILE A 18 7.08 -14.93 5.64
N GLU A 19 6.31 -15.63 6.48
CA GLU A 19 6.79 -16.79 7.25
C GLU A 19 7.37 -17.90 6.35
N GLN A 20 6.76 -18.13 5.18
CA GLN A 20 7.22 -19.14 4.22
C GLN A 20 8.38 -18.65 3.32
N SER A 21 8.74 -17.36 3.38
CA SER A 21 9.80 -16.74 2.57
C SER A 21 11.19 -16.84 3.25
N VAL A 22 11.62 -18.06 3.60
CA VAL A 22 12.81 -18.32 4.43
C VAL A 22 14.11 -17.76 3.84
N ASP A 23 14.28 -17.83 2.52
CA ASP A 23 15.49 -17.38 1.81
C ASP A 23 15.24 -16.12 0.94
N ALA A 24 14.24 -15.31 1.30
CA ALA A 24 13.90 -14.11 0.54
C ALA A 24 14.97 -13.02 0.68
N GLN A 25 15.23 -12.34 -0.44
CA GLN A 25 16.08 -11.17 -0.52
C GLN A 25 15.26 -9.94 -0.16
N TRP A 26 15.29 -9.58 1.12
CA TRP A 26 14.59 -8.42 1.64
C TRP A 26 15.40 -7.14 1.42
N ARG A 27 14.71 -6.06 1.07
CA ARG A 27 15.29 -4.73 0.83
C ARG A 27 16.06 -4.22 2.05
N ASP A 28 15.48 -4.36 3.24
CA ASP A 28 16.10 -3.97 4.51
C ASP A 28 16.85 -5.12 5.20
N SER A 29 17.17 -6.19 4.46
CA SER A 29 17.80 -7.43 4.96
C SER A 29 17.00 -8.19 6.04
N ILE A 30 15.80 -7.71 6.40
CA ILE A 30 14.89 -8.34 7.35
C ILE A 30 13.47 -8.42 6.75
N PRO A 31 12.67 -9.44 7.12
CA PRO A 31 11.27 -9.48 6.73
C PRO A 31 10.49 -8.30 7.34
N PRO A 32 9.49 -7.75 6.63
CA PRO A 32 8.65 -6.68 7.18
C PRO A 32 7.75 -7.20 8.31
N ASP A 33 7.49 -6.34 9.30
CA ASP A 33 6.50 -6.58 10.36
C ASP A 33 5.24 -5.75 10.11
N TYR A 34 4.13 -6.42 9.86
CA TYR A 34 2.83 -5.78 9.61
C TYR A 34 1.91 -5.71 10.83
N THR A 35 2.36 -6.15 12.02
CA THR A 35 1.54 -6.22 13.25
C THR A 35 0.77 -4.92 13.51
N ARG A 36 1.44 -3.76 13.42
CA ARG A 36 0.79 -2.45 13.63
C ARG A 36 -0.31 -2.18 12.60
N THR A 37 0.01 -2.31 11.31
CA THR A 37 -0.94 -2.01 10.23
C THR A 37 -2.08 -3.03 10.15
N ASN A 38 -1.85 -4.29 10.56
CA ASN A 38 -2.88 -5.32 10.66
C ASN A 38 -3.88 -4.97 11.76
N ASN A 39 -3.40 -4.47 12.91
CA ASN A 39 -4.28 -3.99 13.97
C ASN A 39 -5.08 -2.75 13.53
N PHE A 40 -4.44 -1.80 12.86
CA PHE A 40 -5.11 -0.61 12.32
C PHE A 40 -6.17 -0.99 11.29
N LEU A 41 -5.84 -1.86 10.33
CA LEU A 41 -6.78 -2.40 9.35
C LEU A 41 -7.96 -3.09 10.03
N LYS A 42 -7.72 -3.96 11.02
CA LYS A 42 -8.79 -4.68 11.73
C LYS A 42 -9.75 -3.73 12.47
N GLN A 43 -9.26 -2.60 12.96
CA GLN A 43 -10.08 -1.60 13.66
C GLN A 43 -10.89 -0.73 12.70
N GLU A 44 -10.30 -0.33 11.57
CA GLU A 44 -10.86 0.68 10.66
C GLU A 44 -11.49 0.10 9.38
N SER A 45 -11.35 -1.21 9.16
CA SER A 45 -11.91 -1.91 8.00
C SER A 45 -13.43 -1.75 7.96
N GLN A 46 -13.93 -1.36 6.79
CA GLN A 46 -15.37 -1.24 6.54
C GLN A 46 -15.95 -2.51 5.89
N TYR A 47 -15.09 -3.42 5.41
CA TYR A 47 -15.46 -4.56 4.59
C TYR A 47 -14.97 -5.87 5.20
N ASN A 48 -15.92 -6.72 5.60
CA ASN A 48 -15.63 -8.03 6.20
C ASN A 48 -15.90 -9.14 5.17
N HIS A 49 -14.83 -9.70 4.60
CA HIS A 49 -14.92 -10.75 3.60
C HIS A 49 -15.02 -12.13 4.25
N LEU A 50 -15.91 -12.98 3.75
CA LEU A 50 -16.00 -14.36 4.21
C LEU A 50 -14.73 -15.13 3.83
N GLU A 51 -14.26 -16.02 4.71
CA GLU A 51 -13.08 -16.81 4.40
C GLU A 51 -13.31 -17.67 3.16
N GLY A 52 -12.42 -17.54 2.17
CA GLY A 52 -12.53 -18.26 0.90
C GLY A 52 -13.50 -17.62 -0.11
N SER A 53 -14.10 -16.46 0.20
CA SER A 53 -14.80 -15.68 -0.82
C SER A 53 -13.81 -15.13 -1.84
N LEU A 54 -14.32 -14.72 -3.00
CA LEU A 54 -13.50 -14.13 -4.05
C LEU A 54 -12.86 -12.82 -3.57
N GLU A 55 -13.59 -11.99 -2.82
CA GLU A 55 -13.09 -10.76 -2.20
C GLU A 55 -11.94 -11.04 -1.22
N GLY A 56 -12.08 -12.07 -0.37
CA GLY A 56 -11.01 -12.48 0.55
C GLY A 56 -9.76 -12.97 -0.19
N ILE A 57 -9.94 -13.72 -1.28
CA ILE A 57 -8.85 -14.18 -2.14
C ILE A 57 -8.15 -13.00 -2.83
N VAL A 58 -8.90 -12.09 -3.43
CA VAL A 58 -8.36 -10.88 -4.07
C VAL A 58 -7.62 -10.03 -3.05
N GLN A 59 -8.20 -9.85 -1.85
CA GLN A 59 -7.60 -9.05 -0.80
C GLN A 59 -6.24 -9.60 -0.38
N ASN A 60 -6.16 -10.91 -0.15
CA ASN A 60 -4.92 -11.58 0.22
C ASN A 60 -3.87 -11.51 -0.88
N LEU A 61 -4.28 -11.78 -2.14
CA LEU A 61 -3.38 -11.75 -3.28
C LEU A 61 -2.75 -10.37 -3.51
N VAL A 62 -3.56 -9.31 -3.46
CA VAL A 62 -3.06 -7.93 -3.63
C VAL A 62 -2.15 -7.55 -2.47
N ARG A 63 -2.51 -7.87 -1.21
CA ARG A 63 -1.66 -7.56 -0.05
C ARG A 63 -0.35 -8.34 -0.04
N ALA A 64 -0.34 -9.57 -0.59
CA ALA A 64 0.88 -10.31 -0.83
C ALA A 64 1.73 -9.63 -1.92
N PHE A 65 1.14 -9.28 -3.05
CA PHE A 65 1.81 -8.55 -4.13
C PHE A 65 2.42 -7.22 -3.66
N GLU A 66 1.68 -6.39 -2.93
CA GLU A 66 2.16 -5.12 -2.40
C GLU A 66 3.35 -5.29 -1.44
N MET A 67 3.31 -6.33 -0.60
CA MET A 67 4.42 -6.69 0.27
C MET A 67 5.66 -7.08 -0.54
N GLU A 68 5.49 -7.93 -1.56
CA GLU A 68 6.59 -8.35 -2.43
C GLU A 68 7.19 -7.17 -3.20
N ALA A 69 6.35 -6.31 -3.76
CA ALA A 69 6.75 -5.08 -4.46
C ALA A 69 7.52 -4.10 -3.58
N SER A 70 7.13 -3.98 -2.31
CA SER A 70 7.76 -3.06 -1.38
C SER A 70 9.08 -3.61 -0.81
N PHE A 71 9.11 -4.91 -0.47
CA PHE A 71 10.16 -5.46 0.39
C PHE A 71 11.05 -6.50 -0.29
N LYS A 72 10.65 -7.18 -1.37
CA LYS A 72 11.51 -8.19 -2.04
C LYS A 72 12.26 -7.57 -3.22
N THR A 73 13.58 -7.64 -3.21
CA THR A 73 14.44 -7.09 -4.28
C THR A 73 14.66 -8.03 -5.45
N ASN A 74 14.26 -9.31 -5.34
CA ASN A 74 14.35 -10.29 -6.42
C ASN A 74 12.95 -10.68 -6.91
N PRO A 75 12.51 -10.21 -8.09
CA PRO A 75 11.21 -10.56 -8.67
C PRO A 75 10.98 -12.05 -8.88
N GLN A 76 12.04 -12.86 -9.02
CA GLN A 76 11.90 -14.32 -9.16
C GLN A 76 11.40 -15.00 -7.87
N GLN A 77 11.47 -14.30 -6.74
CA GLN A 77 10.95 -14.76 -5.45
C GLN A 77 9.51 -14.30 -5.18
N TRP A 78 8.89 -13.61 -6.14
CA TRP A 78 7.51 -13.15 -6.01
C TRP A 78 6.55 -14.29 -6.36
N VAL A 79 5.74 -14.70 -5.39
CA VAL A 79 4.81 -15.82 -5.55
C VAL A 79 3.45 -15.36 -6.10
N SER A 80 3.14 -14.07 -5.98
CA SER A 80 1.86 -13.47 -6.37
C SER A 80 1.67 -13.29 -7.88
N ILE A 81 2.74 -13.40 -8.67
CA ILE A 81 2.73 -13.06 -10.10
C ILE A 81 3.21 -14.21 -10.99
N VAL A 82 2.80 -14.19 -12.26
CA VAL A 82 3.45 -14.97 -13.32
C VAL A 82 4.56 -14.10 -13.92
N ASN A 83 5.79 -14.21 -13.39
CA ASN A 83 6.89 -13.26 -13.64
C ASN A 83 7.11 -12.92 -15.13
N GLU A 84 7.15 -13.94 -16.00
CA GLU A 84 7.38 -13.76 -17.45
C GLU A 84 6.27 -12.96 -18.16
N LYS A 85 5.04 -13.04 -17.65
CA LYS A 85 3.86 -12.36 -18.23
C LYS A 85 3.54 -11.05 -17.54
N PHE A 86 3.92 -10.91 -16.26
CA PHE A 86 3.47 -9.85 -15.37
C PHE A 86 3.64 -8.45 -15.97
N ARG A 87 2.55 -7.69 -16.03
CA ARG A 87 2.56 -6.26 -16.37
C ARG A 87 1.64 -5.46 -15.44
N MET A 88 2.12 -4.31 -15.00
CA MET A 88 1.35 -3.35 -14.19
C MET A 88 1.25 -2.00 -14.89
N SER A 89 0.05 -1.43 -14.96
CA SER A 89 -0.17 -0.09 -15.52
C SER A 89 -1.17 0.71 -14.69
N THR A 90 -1.27 2.01 -14.96
CA THR A 90 -2.23 2.91 -14.32
C THR A 90 -2.82 3.86 -15.34
N ASN A 91 -4.14 4.00 -15.37
CA ASN A 91 -4.88 4.96 -16.20
C ASN A 91 -4.51 4.95 -17.69
N GLY A 92 -4.28 3.77 -18.30
CA GLY A 92 -3.87 3.64 -19.69
C GLY A 92 -2.41 4.06 -19.98
N GLY A 93 -1.61 4.26 -18.93
CA GLY A 93 -0.19 4.61 -19.02
C GLY A 93 0.71 3.43 -19.42
N PRO A 94 2.04 3.61 -19.34
CA PRO A 94 3.01 2.56 -19.64
C PRO A 94 2.79 1.30 -18.79
N ALA A 95 3.16 0.15 -19.36
CA ALA A 95 3.13 -1.14 -18.69
C ALA A 95 4.53 -1.48 -18.15
N TYR A 96 4.61 -1.75 -16.85
CA TYR A 96 5.84 -2.03 -16.12
C TYR A 96 5.97 -3.51 -15.76
N THR A 97 7.18 -4.03 -15.80
CA THR A 97 7.55 -5.36 -15.32
C THR A 97 7.78 -5.37 -13.81
N ALA A 98 7.90 -6.55 -13.21
CA ALA A 98 8.26 -6.64 -11.80
C ALA A 98 9.66 -6.09 -11.51
N GLN A 99 10.58 -6.15 -12.48
CA GLN A 99 11.91 -5.55 -12.34
C GLN A 99 11.83 -4.02 -12.28
N ASP A 100 11.01 -3.39 -13.14
CA ASP A 100 10.78 -1.95 -13.10
C ASP A 100 10.22 -1.51 -11.73
N ILE A 101 9.30 -2.29 -11.14
CA ILE A 101 8.74 -2.02 -9.81
C ILE A 101 9.82 -2.08 -8.73
N VAL A 102 10.69 -3.09 -8.77
CA VAL A 102 11.79 -3.23 -7.78
C VAL A 102 12.73 -2.04 -7.83
N GLU A 103 13.06 -1.57 -9.04
CA GLU A 103 14.03 -0.50 -9.28
C GLU A 103 13.47 0.89 -8.99
N VAL A 104 12.24 1.17 -9.42
CA VAL A 104 11.66 2.53 -9.40
C VAL A 104 10.74 2.77 -8.21
N GLY A 105 10.02 1.73 -7.76
CA GLY A 105 9.03 1.80 -6.69
C GLY A 105 7.61 2.14 -7.18
N THR A 106 6.61 1.58 -6.51
CA THR A 106 5.19 1.70 -6.91
C THR A 106 4.70 3.14 -6.93
N TYR A 107 5.07 3.98 -5.96
CA TYR A 107 4.69 5.40 -5.94
C TYR A 107 5.17 6.15 -7.18
N ASN A 108 6.43 5.97 -7.56
CA ASN A 108 7.01 6.63 -8.73
C ASN A 108 6.42 6.14 -10.06
N LEU A 109 5.94 4.90 -10.10
CA LEU A 109 5.30 4.33 -11.30
C LEU A 109 3.81 4.71 -11.42
N PHE A 110 3.13 4.96 -10.29
CA PHE A 110 1.72 5.30 -10.24
C PHE A 110 1.45 6.80 -10.33
N LEU A 111 2.25 7.61 -9.65
CA LEU A 111 1.99 9.03 -9.50
C LEU A 111 2.51 9.82 -10.69
N THR A 112 1.68 10.72 -11.19
CA THR A 112 2.06 11.64 -12.27
C THR A 112 2.76 12.86 -11.70
N GLU A 113 3.61 13.49 -12.53
CA GLU A 113 4.31 14.71 -12.14
C GLU A 113 3.33 15.85 -11.86
N THR A 114 3.42 16.44 -10.67
CA THR A 114 2.62 17.56 -10.19
C THR A 114 3.51 18.52 -9.39
N GLU A 115 2.97 19.68 -8.99
CA GLU A 115 3.66 20.58 -8.06
C GLU A 115 3.84 19.99 -6.64
N HIS A 116 3.10 18.93 -6.32
CA HIS A 116 3.12 18.28 -5.00
C HIS A 116 4.00 17.03 -4.98
N TYR A 117 4.24 16.41 -6.13
CA TYR A 117 5.07 15.21 -6.26
C TYR A 117 5.70 15.12 -7.65
N ASN A 118 7.02 14.87 -7.70
CA ASN A 118 7.73 14.66 -8.96
C ASN A 118 8.43 13.29 -8.93
N PRO A 119 7.96 12.29 -9.68
CA PRO A 119 8.56 10.95 -9.69
C PRO A 119 9.98 10.92 -10.26
N LYS A 120 10.45 12.00 -10.90
CA LYS A 120 11.83 12.12 -11.41
C LYS A 120 12.82 12.63 -10.36
N GLU A 121 12.33 13.20 -9.27
CA GLU A 121 13.15 13.74 -8.17
C GLU A 121 13.21 12.78 -6.97
N GLU A 122 12.37 11.75 -6.96
CA GLU A 122 12.31 10.75 -5.91
C GLU A 122 12.89 9.42 -6.40
N ASP A 123 13.58 8.70 -5.51
CA ASP A 123 13.92 7.29 -5.71
C ASP A 123 12.96 6.40 -4.92
N PHE A 124 13.21 5.09 -4.91
CA PHE A 124 12.40 4.14 -4.15
C PHE A 124 12.35 4.50 -2.66
N GLU A 125 13.51 4.81 -2.06
CA GLU A 125 13.62 5.04 -0.63
C GLU A 125 13.01 6.39 -0.23
N SER A 126 13.29 7.45 -1.00
CA SER A 126 12.76 8.78 -0.72
C SER A 126 11.24 8.84 -0.88
N SER A 127 10.69 8.23 -1.93
CA SER A 127 9.25 8.13 -2.12
C SER A 127 8.56 7.32 -1.01
N ALA A 128 9.10 6.14 -0.66
CA ALA A 128 8.58 5.35 0.44
C ALA A 128 8.62 6.11 1.78
N ASN A 129 9.74 6.78 2.07
CA ASN A 129 9.92 7.56 3.29
C ASN A 129 8.93 8.73 3.38
N LEU A 130 8.62 9.41 2.26
CA LEU A 130 7.63 10.48 2.24
C LEU A 130 6.25 10.00 2.72
N PHE A 131 5.76 8.89 2.17
CA PHE A 131 4.43 8.39 2.50
C PHE A 131 4.37 7.67 3.85
N ILE A 132 5.40 6.91 4.23
CA ILE A 132 5.49 6.31 5.58
C ILE A 132 5.54 7.40 6.66
N THR A 133 6.26 8.49 6.41
CA THR A 133 6.31 9.63 7.33
C THR A 133 4.94 10.31 7.42
N ALA A 134 4.27 10.56 6.30
CA ALA A 134 2.95 11.19 6.29
C ALA A 134 1.88 10.35 7.02
N PHE A 135 1.94 9.02 6.87
CA PHE A 135 0.97 8.07 7.43
C PHE A 135 1.62 7.12 8.45
N PRO A 136 1.99 7.60 9.65
CA PRO A 136 2.75 6.82 10.62
C PRO A 136 2.00 5.59 11.17
N ASP A 137 0.67 5.52 11.06
CA ASP A 137 -0.10 4.32 11.44
C ASP A 137 -0.23 3.31 10.30
N GLY A 138 0.09 3.72 9.08
CA GLY A 138 -0.03 2.96 7.84
C GLY A 138 -0.98 3.62 6.85
N PHE A 139 -0.68 3.42 5.56
CA PHE A 139 -1.57 3.70 4.44
C PHE A 139 -2.14 2.37 3.94
N VAL A 140 -3.11 1.85 4.70
CA VAL A 140 -3.64 0.48 4.54
C VAL A 140 -4.57 0.38 3.34
N TRP A 141 -4.78 -0.85 2.87
CA TRP A 141 -5.56 -1.16 1.68
C TRP A 141 -6.59 -2.25 1.96
N GLU A 142 -7.79 -2.13 1.39
CA GLU A 142 -8.81 -3.19 1.43
C GLU A 142 -9.65 -3.26 0.15
N VAL A 143 -10.16 -4.46 -0.14
CA VAL A 143 -11.14 -4.67 -1.21
C VAL A 143 -12.50 -4.19 -0.72
N MET A 144 -13.18 -3.37 -1.53
CA MET A 144 -14.54 -2.93 -1.26
C MET A 144 -15.56 -3.89 -1.89
N GLU A 145 -15.34 -4.28 -3.15
CA GLU A 145 -16.27 -5.10 -3.93
C GLU A 145 -15.55 -5.76 -5.11
N VAL A 146 -15.97 -6.98 -5.49
CA VAL A 146 -15.50 -7.67 -6.71
C VAL A 146 -16.67 -7.81 -7.69
N PHE A 147 -16.47 -7.34 -8.92
CA PHE A 147 -17.50 -7.32 -9.98
C PHE A 147 -17.38 -8.47 -10.98
N SER A 148 -16.20 -9.06 -11.11
CA SER A 148 -15.94 -10.15 -12.06
C SER A 148 -14.90 -11.11 -11.48
N GLY A 149 -15.08 -12.41 -11.74
CA GLY A 149 -14.16 -13.47 -11.34
C GLY A 149 -13.14 -13.85 -12.44
N PRO A 150 -12.24 -14.80 -12.15
CA PRO A 150 -11.20 -15.24 -13.07
C PRO A 150 -11.73 -15.68 -14.45
N PRO A 151 -10.96 -15.50 -15.54
CA PRO A 151 -9.57 -15.00 -15.54
C PRO A 151 -9.47 -13.47 -15.53
N ASN A 152 -10.56 -12.73 -15.73
CA ASN A 152 -10.58 -11.26 -15.74
C ASN A 152 -11.29 -10.75 -14.48
N VAL A 153 -10.50 -10.52 -13.43
CA VAL A 153 -11.00 -10.09 -12.13
C VAL A 153 -11.07 -8.56 -12.09
N THR A 154 -12.27 -8.02 -11.87
CA THR A 154 -12.47 -6.57 -11.73
C THR A 154 -12.93 -6.28 -10.32
N PHE A 155 -12.27 -5.36 -9.61
CA PHE A 155 -12.57 -5.07 -8.22
C PHE A 155 -12.37 -3.59 -7.89
N LYS A 156 -13.16 -3.10 -6.93
CA LYS A 156 -13.04 -1.77 -6.35
C LYS A 156 -12.33 -1.89 -5.01
N TRP A 157 -11.48 -0.92 -4.72
CA TRP A 157 -10.63 -0.92 -3.53
C TRP A 157 -10.49 0.49 -2.96
N ARG A 158 -10.01 0.56 -1.73
CA ARG A 158 -9.57 1.82 -1.11
C ARG A 158 -8.22 1.69 -0.43
N HIS A 159 -7.42 2.75 -0.49
CA HIS A 159 -6.31 3.01 0.42
C HIS A 159 -6.70 4.12 1.39
N TRP A 160 -6.30 4.02 2.65
CA TRP A 160 -6.48 5.11 3.60
C TRP A 160 -5.42 5.14 4.70
N GLY A 161 -5.22 6.32 5.26
CA GLY A 161 -4.35 6.56 6.42
C GLY A 161 -4.64 7.92 7.04
N THR A 162 -4.33 8.07 8.33
CA THR A 162 -4.47 9.36 9.02
C THR A 162 -3.22 10.19 8.80
N PHE A 163 -3.37 11.40 8.27
CA PHE A 163 -2.25 12.30 8.00
C PHE A 163 -1.73 12.90 9.31
N ARG A 164 -0.72 12.24 9.89
CA ARG A 164 -0.18 12.57 11.23
C ARG A 164 1.30 12.91 11.25
N GLY A 165 2.03 12.66 10.18
CA GLY A 165 3.41 13.14 10.05
C GLY A 165 3.56 14.13 8.90
N ALA A 166 4.75 14.70 8.77
CA ALA A 166 5.02 15.74 7.78
C ALA A 166 5.07 15.19 6.36
N TYR A 167 4.70 16.02 5.39
CA TYR A 167 4.86 15.72 3.96
C TYR A 167 5.45 16.93 3.24
N LYS A 168 6.67 16.85 2.71
CA LYS A 168 7.34 17.95 1.95
C LYS A 168 7.19 19.36 2.58
N GLY A 169 7.33 19.45 3.91
CA GLY A 169 7.21 20.70 4.67
C GLY A 169 5.78 21.13 5.03
N TYR A 170 4.76 20.36 4.65
CA TYR A 170 3.38 20.56 5.08
C TYR A 170 3.12 19.89 6.43
N GLU A 171 2.45 20.61 7.33
CA GLU A 171 2.00 20.12 8.63
C GLU A 171 0.86 19.11 8.47
N PRO A 172 0.84 18.03 9.27
CA PRO A 172 -0.26 17.07 9.28
C PRO A 172 -1.57 17.70 9.75
N THR A 173 -2.67 17.44 9.04
CA THR A 173 -4.01 17.95 9.41
C THR A 173 -4.71 17.09 10.45
N GLY A 174 -4.25 15.84 10.66
CA GLY A 174 -4.92 14.86 11.51
C GLY A 174 -6.12 14.18 10.85
N GLU A 175 -6.46 14.53 9.61
CA GLU A 175 -7.58 13.95 8.88
C GLU A 175 -7.23 12.60 8.25
N THR A 176 -8.24 11.74 8.06
CA THR A 176 -8.10 10.52 7.27
C THR A 176 -8.12 10.88 5.78
N ILE A 177 -7.03 10.55 5.10
CA ILE A 177 -6.93 10.66 3.65
C ILE A 177 -7.25 9.30 3.06
N GLU A 178 -8.24 9.28 2.17
CA GLU A 178 -8.70 8.09 1.45
C GLU A 178 -8.55 8.29 -0.06
N VAL A 179 -8.07 7.23 -0.72
CA VAL A 179 -8.04 7.04 -2.17
C VAL A 179 -8.94 5.86 -2.49
N VAL A 180 -9.84 6.04 -3.46
CA VAL A 180 -10.70 4.97 -3.98
C VAL A 180 -10.35 4.75 -5.44
N GLY A 181 -10.24 3.48 -5.82
CA GLY A 181 -9.93 3.09 -7.19
C GLY A 181 -10.58 1.79 -7.60
N MET A 182 -10.33 1.42 -8.85
CA MET A 182 -10.70 0.12 -9.39
C MET A 182 -9.49 -0.51 -10.06
N SER A 183 -9.48 -1.83 -10.13
CA SER A 183 -8.45 -2.58 -10.83
C SER A 183 -9.07 -3.64 -11.72
N VAL A 184 -8.44 -3.86 -12.86
CA VAL A 184 -8.72 -4.99 -13.75
C VAL A 184 -7.46 -5.86 -13.78
N ALA A 185 -7.57 -7.07 -13.26
CA ALA A 185 -6.48 -8.04 -13.22
C ALA A 185 -6.77 -9.23 -14.13
N HIS A 186 -5.78 -9.60 -14.93
CA HIS A 186 -5.76 -10.90 -15.60
C HIS A 186 -4.96 -11.88 -14.73
N VAL A 187 -5.54 -13.04 -14.45
CA VAL A 187 -4.92 -14.06 -13.60
C VAL A 187 -4.84 -15.41 -14.30
N SER A 188 -3.81 -16.17 -13.95
CA SER A 188 -3.63 -17.56 -14.38
C SER A 188 -4.68 -18.49 -13.76
N GLU A 189 -4.71 -19.75 -14.20
CA GLU A 189 -5.60 -20.78 -13.63
C GLU A 189 -5.38 -20.99 -12.12
N ASP A 190 -4.17 -20.78 -11.64
CA ASP A 190 -3.79 -20.87 -10.23
C ASP A 190 -3.88 -19.50 -9.51
N LEU A 191 -4.50 -18.50 -10.13
CA LEU A 191 -4.82 -17.16 -9.59
C LEU A 191 -3.62 -16.24 -9.38
N LYS A 192 -2.47 -16.49 -10.01
CA LYS A 192 -1.36 -15.52 -10.00
C LYS A 192 -1.64 -14.40 -10.98
N ILE A 193 -1.13 -13.20 -10.67
CA ILE A 193 -1.33 -12.02 -11.51
C ILE A 193 -0.47 -12.14 -12.77
N GLU A 194 -1.11 -12.14 -13.94
CA GLU A 194 -0.45 -12.01 -15.25
C GLU A 194 -0.42 -10.55 -15.70
N SER A 195 -1.45 -9.76 -15.37
CA SER A 195 -1.42 -8.31 -15.52
C SER A 195 -2.39 -7.64 -14.59
N VAL A 196 -2.12 -6.38 -14.21
CA VAL A 196 -3.05 -5.54 -13.46
C VAL A 196 -3.01 -4.10 -13.96
N GLU A 197 -4.17 -3.52 -14.21
CA GLU A 197 -4.32 -2.10 -14.50
C GLU A 197 -5.12 -1.43 -13.39
N HIS A 198 -4.60 -0.32 -12.86
CA HIS A 198 -5.25 0.50 -11.84
C HIS A 198 -5.93 1.71 -12.47
N PHE A 199 -7.13 2.03 -11.99
CA PHE A 199 -7.93 3.19 -12.37
C PHE A 199 -8.29 4.00 -11.13
N PHE A 200 -7.65 5.14 -10.95
CA PHE A 200 -7.88 6.03 -9.82
C PHE A 200 -7.33 7.43 -10.07
N ASP A 201 -7.75 8.40 -9.25
CA ASP A 201 -7.19 9.74 -9.27
C ASP A 201 -5.82 9.73 -8.57
N THR A 202 -4.74 9.86 -9.35
CA THR A 202 -3.37 9.80 -8.85
C THR A 202 -2.98 11.02 -8.01
N ASN A 203 -3.78 12.08 -8.02
CA ASN A 203 -3.38 13.40 -7.50
C ASN A 203 -4.28 13.87 -6.35
N ALA A 204 -5.55 13.44 -6.30
CA ALA A 204 -6.52 13.93 -5.31
C ALA A 204 -6.08 13.80 -3.85
N PHE A 205 -5.27 12.79 -3.50
CA PHE A 205 -4.75 12.65 -2.14
C PHE A 205 -3.51 13.51 -1.88
N LEU A 206 -2.73 13.85 -2.91
CA LEU A 206 -1.61 14.79 -2.80
C LEU A 206 -2.12 16.18 -2.43
N GLU A 207 -3.23 16.62 -3.03
CA GLU A 207 -3.91 17.87 -2.67
C GLU A 207 -4.32 17.92 -1.19
N LYS A 208 -4.71 16.77 -0.63
CA LYS A 208 -5.05 16.67 0.81
C LYS A 208 -3.79 16.73 1.69
N LEU A 209 -2.68 16.14 1.24
CA LEU A 209 -1.38 16.21 1.92
C LEU A 209 -0.78 17.63 1.91
N THR A 210 -1.14 18.45 0.93
CA THR A 210 -0.63 19.82 0.75
C THR A 210 -1.65 20.92 1.07
N GLY A 211 -2.86 20.56 1.49
CA GLY A 211 -3.91 21.52 1.87
C GLY A 211 -3.70 22.19 3.23
N GLY A 212 -2.76 21.69 4.04
CA GLY A 212 -2.42 22.23 5.36
C GLY A 212 -1.44 23.41 5.34
N LYS A 213 -1.01 23.85 6.52
CA LYS A 213 0.01 24.90 6.66
C LYS A 213 1.36 24.37 6.15
N LYS A 214 2.01 25.12 5.27
CA LYS A 214 3.41 24.89 4.87
C LYS A 214 4.34 25.59 5.85
N LEU A 215 5.27 24.83 6.42
CA LEU A 215 6.32 25.36 7.31
C LEU A 215 7.28 26.26 6.51
N ALA A 216 7.74 27.33 7.14
CA ALA A 216 8.82 28.14 6.58
C ALA A 216 10.18 27.43 6.71
N ASP A 217 11.13 27.76 5.84
CA ASP A 217 12.48 27.21 5.90
C ASP A 217 13.12 27.45 7.28
N GLY A 218 13.43 26.36 7.99
CA GLY A 218 14.03 26.39 9.33
C GLY A 218 13.04 26.26 10.49
N GLU A 219 11.73 26.27 10.25
CA GLU A 219 10.74 25.89 11.25
C GLU A 219 10.70 24.36 11.40
N LYS A 220 10.79 23.87 12.64
CA LYS A 220 10.62 22.45 12.96
C LYS A 220 9.17 22.19 13.36
N LEU A 221 8.62 21.03 13.00
CA LEU A 221 7.37 20.57 13.61
C LEU A 221 7.54 20.53 15.13
N GLU A 222 6.71 21.26 15.87
CA GLU A 222 6.58 21.05 17.29
C GLU A 222 5.88 19.71 17.51
N THR A 223 6.63 18.69 17.91
CA THR A 223 6.08 17.41 18.38
C THR A 223 5.53 17.60 19.79
N GLY A 224 4.40 18.30 19.92
CA GLY A 224 3.77 18.60 21.21
C GLY A 224 2.31 18.14 21.27
N CYS A 225 2.02 17.08 22.05
CA CYS A 225 0.64 16.74 22.43
C CYS A 225 -0.03 17.93 23.14
N PRO A 226 -1.18 18.46 22.66
CA PRO A 226 -1.76 19.70 23.17
C PRO A 226 -2.69 19.52 24.38
N PHE A 227 -2.43 18.54 25.26
CA PHE A 227 -3.26 18.33 26.46
C PHE A 227 -2.42 17.96 27.68
N HIS A 228 -1.81 18.97 28.31
CA HIS A 228 -1.60 19.01 29.77
C HIS A 228 -1.43 20.48 30.18
N SER A 229 -2.54 21.20 30.34
CA SER A 229 -2.58 22.35 31.24
C SER A 229 -2.95 21.82 32.63
N GLU A 230 -1.95 21.47 33.42
CA GLU A 230 -2.13 21.36 34.87
C GLU A 230 -2.45 22.76 35.41
N THR A 231 -3.72 23.01 35.71
CA THR A 231 -4.10 24.13 36.59
C THR A 231 -3.71 23.73 38.01
N SER A 232 -2.54 24.20 38.46
CA SER A 232 -2.15 24.18 39.86
C SER A 232 -3.01 25.18 40.64
N GLU A 233 -3.95 24.66 41.43
CA GLU A 233 -4.55 25.36 42.56
C GLU A 233 -3.49 25.64 43.63
N LYS A 234 -3.39 26.90 44.10
CA LYS A 234 -3.42 27.33 45.52
C LYS A 234 -2.92 28.78 45.71
N PRO A 235 -3.18 29.41 46.88
CA PRO A 235 -4.07 29.04 47.98
C PRO A 235 -5.25 30.01 48.20
#